data_AF-A0AAU6Q6B5-F1
#
_entry.id   AF-A0AAU6Q6B5-F1
#
_cell.length_a   1.000
_cell.length_b   1.000
_cell.length_c   1.000
_cell.angle_alpha   90.00
_cell.angle_beta   90.00
_cell.angle_gamma   90.00
#
_symmetry.space_group_name_H-M   'P 1'
#
loop_
_entity.id
_entity.type
_entity.pdbx_description
1 polymer ?
#
loop_
_entity_poly.entity_id
_entity_poly.type
_entity_poly.pdbx_seq_one_letter_code
_entity_poly.pdbx_strand_id
1 'polypeptide(L)'
;MPKLTVGPWIAAQKLPSKDMGRNRHAFLERTKLRQEEQQVAGLPLVGMGGSCGKPAFALPYLLTWSDANTQALENVADEFGCYVEYGLYPHLKLHEGDLEVAAVQDWTNLAMIYLRPGYERAEEVLTRLSEALRPL
;
A
#
# COMPACT_ATOMS: atom_id res chain seq x y z
N MET A 1 8.69 21.06 20.03
CA MET A 1 7.41 20.33 19.90
C MET A 1 7.65 18.87 20.27
N PRO A 2 6.82 18.23 21.10
CA PRO A 2 6.92 16.78 21.28
C PRO A 2 6.71 16.09 19.93
N LYS A 3 7.50 15.05 19.66
CA LYS A 3 7.36 14.27 18.41
C LYS A 3 6.03 13.50 18.45
N LEU A 4 5.45 13.24 17.28
CA LEU A 4 4.27 12.39 17.14
C LEU A 4 4.59 10.99 17.71
N THR A 5 3.81 10.51 18.68
CA THR A 5 4.12 9.28 19.44
C THR A 5 4.12 8.02 18.58
N VAL A 6 3.35 7.99 17.50
CA VAL A 6 3.29 6.87 16.54
C VAL A 6 4.49 6.81 15.58
N GLY A 7 5.39 7.81 15.61
CA GLY A 7 6.54 7.92 14.71
C GLY A 7 7.46 6.68 14.68
N PRO A 8 7.91 6.14 15.83
CA PRO A 8 8.72 4.92 15.88
C PRO A 8 8.02 3.70 15.28
N TRP A 9 6.70 3.57 15.52
CA TRP A 9 5.91 2.47 14.96
C TRP A 9 5.77 2.56 13.44
N ILE A 10 5.56 3.76 12.89
CA ILE A 10 5.59 3.99 11.42
C ILE A 10 6.97 3.67 10.85
N ALA A 11 8.04 4.08 11.53
CA ALA A 11 9.41 3.86 11.07
C ALA A 11 9.76 2.37 10.96
N ALA A 12 9.27 1.53 11.89
CA ALA A 12 9.48 0.08 11.88
C ALA A 12 8.87 -0.63 10.65
N GLN A 13 7.91 0.01 9.98
CA GLN A 13 7.22 -0.55 8.82
C GLN A 13 7.80 -0.12 7.49
N LYS A 14 8.66 0.91 7.50
CA LYS A 14 9.33 1.40 6.31
C LYS A 14 10.30 0.35 5.79
N LEU A 15 10.59 0.46 4.50
CA LEU A 15 11.57 -0.37 3.85
C LEU A 15 12.96 -0.18 4.51
N PRO A 16 13.64 -1.26 4.95
CA PRO A 16 14.93 -1.15 5.64
C PRO A 16 16.08 -0.75 4.71
N SER A 17 16.02 -1.15 3.44
CA SER A 17 16.96 -0.75 2.39
C SER A 17 16.31 -0.87 1.01
N LYS A 18 16.79 -0.11 0.01
CA LYS A 18 16.22 -0.14 -1.35
C LYS A 18 16.21 -1.53 -1.97
N ASP A 19 17.24 -2.34 -1.73
CA ASP A 19 17.37 -3.68 -2.30
C ASP A 19 16.28 -4.66 -1.82
N MET A 20 15.62 -4.34 -0.70
CA MET A 20 14.52 -5.12 -0.16
C MET A 20 13.17 -4.74 -0.77
N GLY A 21 13.13 -3.75 -1.67
CA GLY A 21 11.90 -3.18 -2.23
C GLY A 21 11.01 -4.21 -2.95
N ARG A 22 11.58 -5.31 -3.45
CA ARG A 22 10.83 -6.39 -4.12
C ARG A 22 10.70 -7.66 -3.27
N ASN A 23 11.14 -7.61 -2.01
CA ASN A 23 11.09 -8.77 -1.14
C ASN A 23 9.71 -8.90 -0.45
N ARG A 24 8.83 -9.67 -1.09
CA ARG A 24 7.47 -9.98 -0.60
C ARG A 24 7.45 -10.55 0.82
N HIS A 25 8.37 -11.47 1.13
CA HIS A 25 8.45 -12.07 2.46
C HIS A 25 8.81 -11.04 3.54
N ALA A 26 9.82 -10.21 3.29
CA ALA A 26 10.20 -9.15 4.22
C ALA A 26 9.09 -8.10 4.40
N PHE A 27 8.24 -7.90 3.39
CA PHE A 27 7.06 -7.06 3.52
C PHE A 27 6.01 -7.68 4.43
N LEU A 28 5.65 -8.95 4.21
CA LEU A 28 4.69 -9.68 5.04
C LEU A 28 5.11 -9.73 6.52
N GLU A 29 6.41 -9.89 6.81
CA GLU A 29 6.89 -9.84 8.19
C GLU A 29 6.68 -8.46 8.85
N ARG A 30 6.84 -7.37 8.09
CA ARG A 30 6.61 -6.00 8.61
C ARG A 30 5.13 -5.70 8.83
N THR A 31 4.25 -6.19 7.96
CA THR A 31 2.81 -5.90 8.03
C THR A 31 2.12 -6.61 9.19
N LYS A 32 2.69 -7.70 9.74
CA LYS A 32 2.18 -8.34 10.98
C LYS A 32 2.06 -7.37 12.15
N LEU A 33 2.92 -6.33 12.20
CA LEU A 33 2.88 -5.30 13.25
C LEU A 33 1.67 -4.36 13.15
N ARG A 34 0.88 -4.45 12.07
CA ARG A 34 -0.32 -3.62 11.81
C ARG A 34 -1.59 -4.15 12.43
N GLN A 35 -1.57 -5.33 13.06
CA GLN A 35 -2.78 -5.94 13.62
C GLN A 35 -3.39 -5.14 14.78
N GLU A 36 -2.61 -4.23 15.39
CA GLU A 36 -3.06 -3.37 16.48
C GLU A 36 -3.27 -1.93 15.99
N GLU A 37 -4.49 -1.42 16.19
CA GLU A 37 -4.84 -0.05 15.84
C GLU A 37 -4.01 0.95 16.67
N GLN A 38 -3.39 1.91 15.97
CA GLN A 38 -2.67 3.00 16.60
C GLN A 38 -3.53 4.25 16.70
N GLN A 39 -3.39 4.98 17.80
CA GLN A 39 -4.11 6.24 18.02
C GLN A 39 -3.18 7.33 18.56
N VAL A 40 -3.45 8.58 18.19
CA VAL A 40 -2.76 9.75 18.73
C VAL A 40 -3.81 10.79 19.11
N ALA A 41 -3.75 11.30 20.34
CA ALA A 41 -4.74 12.25 20.87
C ALA A 41 -6.21 11.77 20.76
N GLY A 42 -6.45 10.46 20.91
CA GLY A 42 -7.78 9.85 20.79
C GLY A 42 -8.32 9.72 19.36
N LEU A 43 -7.49 10.04 18.36
CA LEU A 43 -7.84 9.88 16.95
C LEU A 43 -7.13 8.66 16.36
N PRO A 44 -7.84 7.81 15.60
CA PRO A 44 -7.24 6.63 15.00
C PRO A 44 -6.35 6.99 13.81
N LEU A 45 -5.25 6.25 13.66
CA LEU A 45 -4.44 6.29 12.46
C LEU A 45 -5.16 5.53 11.35
N VAL A 46 -5.72 6.27 10.39
CA VAL A 46 -6.48 5.71 9.26
C VAL A 46 -5.65 5.48 7.99
N GLY A 47 -4.43 6.02 7.97
CA GLY A 47 -3.73 6.21 6.72
C GLY A 47 -2.39 6.90 6.84
N MET A 48 -1.57 6.74 5.81
CA MET A 48 -0.42 7.59 5.54
C MET A 48 -0.75 8.50 4.37
N GLY A 49 -0.41 9.77 4.47
CA GLY A 49 -0.56 10.69 3.34
C GLY A 49 0.37 10.28 2.19
N GLY A 50 -0.16 10.25 0.97
CA GLY A 50 0.65 10.16 -0.23
C GLY A 50 1.30 11.51 -0.56
N SER A 51 2.60 11.53 -0.82
CA SER A 51 3.39 12.76 -1.00
C SER A 51 3.11 13.56 -2.28
N CYS A 52 2.28 13.06 -3.19
CA CYS A 52 2.17 13.59 -4.56
C CYS A 52 0.75 14.05 -4.96
N GLY A 53 -0.16 14.25 -4.00
CA GLY A 53 -1.54 14.68 -4.31
C GLY A 53 -2.36 13.63 -5.09
N LYS A 54 -1.98 12.35 -4.98
CA LYS A 54 -2.73 11.23 -5.56
C LYS A 54 -4.11 11.15 -4.89
N PRO A 55 -5.23 11.12 -5.64
CA PRO A 55 -6.54 10.81 -5.06
C PRO A 55 -6.48 9.45 -4.37
N ALA A 56 -7.16 9.36 -3.24
CA ALA A 56 -7.29 8.16 -2.44
C ALA A 56 -8.73 7.65 -2.51
N PHE A 57 -8.89 6.36 -2.73
CA PHE A 57 -10.18 5.68 -2.84
C PHE A 57 -10.26 4.62 -1.75
N ALA A 58 -11.28 4.69 -0.90
CA ALA A 58 -11.52 3.68 0.12
C ALA A 58 -12.05 2.38 -0.50
N LEU A 59 -11.48 1.25 -0.08
CA LEU A 59 -12.05 -0.06 -0.38
C LEU A 59 -13.24 -0.35 0.56
N PRO A 60 -14.28 -1.06 0.12
CA PRO A 60 -15.45 -1.39 0.94
C PRO A 60 -15.18 -2.52 1.94
N TYR A 61 -13.92 -2.92 2.11
CA TYR A 61 -13.47 -4.00 2.97
C TYR A 61 -12.09 -3.66 3.56
N LEU A 62 -11.74 -4.31 4.66
CA LEU A 62 -10.38 -4.26 5.21
C LEU A 62 -9.47 -5.22 4.45
N LEU A 63 -8.18 -4.89 4.43
CA LEU A 63 -7.15 -5.71 3.81
C LEU A 63 -6.16 -6.14 4.89
N THR A 64 -5.78 -7.41 4.88
CA THR A 64 -4.65 -7.93 5.65
C THR A 64 -3.74 -8.65 4.68
N TRP A 65 -2.49 -8.19 4.53
CA TRP A 65 -1.60 -8.82 3.57
C TRP A 65 -1.29 -10.27 3.95
N SER A 66 -1.38 -11.13 2.95
CA SER A 66 -1.06 -12.54 2.96
C SER A 66 -0.26 -12.88 1.71
N ASP A 67 0.33 -14.06 1.65
CA ASP A 67 1.00 -14.51 0.43
C ASP A 67 0.04 -14.54 -0.77
N ALA A 68 -1.22 -14.95 -0.54
CA ALA A 68 -2.23 -15.04 -1.59
C ALA A 68 -2.59 -13.68 -2.21
N ASN A 69 -2.87 -12.65 -1.39
CA ASN A 69 -3.26 -11.35 -1.93
C ASN A 69 -2.05 -10.48 -2.35
N THR A 70 -0.85 -10.76 -1.85
CA THR A 70 0.37 -10.17 -2.42
C THR A 70 0.67 -10.75 -3.80
N GLN A 71 0.45 -12.05 -4.02
CA GLN A 71 0.51 -12.64 -5.36
C GLN A 71 -0.59 -12.09 -6.29
N ALA A 72 -1.81 -11.91 -5.78
CA ALA A 72 -2.89 -11.30 -6.56
C ALA A 72 -2.54 -9.86 -6.98
N LEU A 73 -1.92 -9.08 -6.08
CA LEU A 73 -1.42 -7.74 -6.37
C LEU A 73 -0.34 -7.76 -7.46
N GLU A 74 0.62 -8.68 -7.37
CA GLU A 74 1.68 -8.86 -8.38
C GLU A 74 1.09 -9.22 -9.74
N ASN A 75 0.10 -10.12 -9.79
CA ASN A 75 -0.58 -10.47 -11.04
C ASN A 75 -1.28 -9.26 -11.67
N VAL A 76 -1.96 -8.43 -10.86
CA VAL A 76 -2.54 -7.18 -11.37
C VAL A 76 -1.45 -6.24 -11.85
N ALA A 77 -0.31 -6.12 -11.15
CA ALA A 77 0.79 -5.28 -11.61
C ALA A 77 1.28 -5.71 -13.01
N ASP A 78 1.44 -7.02 -13.22
CA ASP A 78 1.86 -7.59 -14.51
C ASP A 78 0.85 -7.28 -15.64
N GLU A 79 -0.47 -7.31 -15.37
CA GLU A 79 -1.53 -6.92 -16.33
C GLU A 79 -1.35 -5.48 -16.89
N PHE A 80 -0.69 -4.61 -16.13
CA PHE A 80 -0.45 -3.20 -16.48
C PHE A 80 1.02 -2.88 -16.76
N GLY A 81 1.88 -3.89 -16.97
CA GLY A 81 3.31 -3.69 -17.23
C GLY A 81 4.05 -3.04 -16.06
N CYS A 82 3.59 -3.33 -14.84
CA CYS A 82 4.17 -2.82 -13.61
C CYS A 82 4.86 -3.94 -12.82
N TYR A 83 5.82 -3.56 -11.98
CA TYR A 83 6.24 -4.38 -10.85
C TYR A 83 5.71 -3.79 -9.54
N VAL A 84 5.67 -4.63 -8.50
CA VAL A 84 5.34 -4.19 -7.14
C VAL A 84 6.61 -3.82 -6.37
N GLU A 85 6.64 -2.60 -5.82
CA GLU A 85 7.59 -2.21 -4.79
C GLU A 85 6.90 -2.18 -3.41
N TYR A 86 7.34 -3.06 -2.52
CA TYR A 86 6.87 -3.19 -1.15
C TYR A 86 7.55 -2.19 -0.21
N GLY A 87 7.17 -0.91 -0.33
CA GLY A 87 7.64 0.18 0.52
C GLY A 87 7.03 0.18 1.94
N LEU A 88 6.52 1.34 2.36
CA LEU A 88 5.66 1.44 3.55
C LEU A 88 4.32 0.75 3.28
N TYR A 89 3.83 0.83 2.05
CA TYR A 89 2.73 0.05 1.54
C TYR A 89 3.06 -0.31 0.07
N PRO A 90 2.43 -1.31 -0.55
CA PRO A 90 2.79 -1.70 -1.91
C PRO A 90 2.52 -0.60 -2.95
N HIS A 91 3.47 -0.39 -3.86
CA HIS A 91 3.38 0.54 -4.99
C HIS A 91 3.47 -0.23 -6.30
N LEU A 92 2.57 0.04 -7.24
CA LEU A 92 2.68 -0.42 -8.62
C LEU A 92 3.49 0.60 -9.41
N LYS A 93 4.62 0.16 -9.99
CA LYS A 93 5.52 1.00 -10.78
C LYS A 93 5.71 0.41 -12.16
N LEU A 94 5.59 1.23 -13.20
CA LEU A 94 5.86 0.80 -14.57
C LEU A 94 7.30 0.29 -14.68
N HIS A 95 7.49 -0.82 -15.40
CA HIS A 95 8.83 -1.31 -15.74
C HIS A 95 9.63 -0.27 -16.52
N GLU A 96 8.94 0.49 -17.38
CA GLU A 96 9.53 1.62 -18.09
C GLU A 96 9.49 2.88 -17.21
N GLY A 97 10.67 3.38 -16.85
CA GLY A 97 10.81 4.67 -16.18
C GLY A 97 10.41 4.72 -14.70
N ASP A 98 10.13 3.58 -14.06
CA ASP A 98 9.84 3.44 -12.62
C ASP A 98 8.68 4.34 -12.13
N LEU A 99 7.78 4.72 -13.02
CA LEU A 99 6.68 5.61 -12.70
C LEU A 99 5.67 4.89 -11.80
N GLU A 100 5.51 5.35 -10.57
CA GLU A 100 4.45 4.87 -9.67
C GLU A 100 3.07 5.28 -10.21
N VAL A 101 2.25 4.30 -10.57
CA VAL A 101 0.88 4.51 -11.10
C VAL A 101 -0.20 4.31 -10.03
N ALA A 102 0.04 3.43 -9.06
CA ALA A 102 -0.87 3.18 -7.97
C ALA A 102 -0.13 2.77 -6.70
N ALA A 103 -0.81 2.87 -5.56
CA ALA A 103 -0.33 2.28 -4.31
C ALA A 103 -1.51 1.79 -3.47
N VAL A 104 -1.36 0.66 -2.80
CA VAL A 104 -2.42 0.03 -2.01
C VAL A 104 -2.00 0.06 -0.55
N GLN A 105 -2.82 0.60 0.32
CA GLN A 105 -2.54 0.73 1.73
C GLN A 105 -3.55 -0.06 2.56
N ASP A 106 -3.04 -0.83 3.51
CA ASP A 106 -3.79 -1.59 4.52
C ASP A 106 -3.52 -1.00 5.91
N TRP A 107 -4.50 -0.29 6.48
CA TRP A 107 -4.50 -0.03 7.91
C TRP A 107 -5.67 -0.73 8.56
N THR A 108 -5.52 -0.98 9.86
CA THR A 108 -6.43 -1.77 10.70
C THR A 108 -7.90 -1.41 10.56
N ASN A 109 -8.20 -0.16 10.25
CA ASN A 109 -9.55 0.38 10.17
C ASN A 109 -9.94 0.85 8.76
N LEU A 110 -9.02 0.86 7.79
CA LEU A 110 -9.28 1.32 6.44
C LEU A 110 -8.24 0.83 5.43
N ALA A 111 -8.71 0.26 4.32
CA ALA A 111 -7.87 -0.01 3.16
C ALA A 111 -8.15 1.02 2.05
N MET A 112 -7.09 1.51 1.40
CA MET A 112 -7.18 2.55 0.38
C MET A 112 -6.29 2.28 -0.82
N ILE A 113 -6.73 2.71 -1.99
CA ILE A 113 -5.92 2.77 -3.21
C ILE A 113 -5.64 4.23 -3.54
N TYR A 114 -4.36 4.56 -3.72
CA TYR A 114 -3.91 5.83 -4.28
C TYR A 114 -3.64 5.64 -5.77
N LEU A 115 -4.08 6.58 -6.61
CA LEU A 115 -3.83 6.53 -8.06
C LEU A 115 -3.10 7.76 -8.56
N ARG A 116 -2.24 7.60 -9.57
CA ARG A 116 -1.68 8.72 -10.31
C ARG A 116 -2.76 9.32 -11.24
N PRO A 117 -3.13 10.60 -11.09
CA PRO A 117 -4.18 11.21 -11.91
C PRO A 117 -3.90 11.20 -13.43
N GLY A 118 -2.62 11.34 -13.80
CA GLY A 118 -2.20 11.38 -15.21
C GLY A 118 -1.93 10.02 -15.84
N TYR A 119 -2.24 8.91 -15.18
CA TYR A 119 -2.08 7.58 -15.78
C TYR A 119 -3.34 7.22 -16.58
N GLU A 120 -3.18 6.95 -17.87
CA GLU A 120 -4.29 6.79 -18.81
C GLU A 120 -5.24 5.65 -18.43
N ARG A 121 -4.73 4.58 -17.82
CA ARG A 121 -5.50 3.39 -17.41
C ARG A 121 -5.84 3.40 -15.91
N ALA A 122 -5.86 4.57 -15.26
CA ALA A 122 -6.04 4.66 -13.80
C ALA A 122 -7.34 4.02 -13.29
N GLU A 123 -8.47 4.23 -13.97
CA GLU A 123 -9.76 3.65 -13.56
C GLU A 123 -9.79 2.12 -13.73
N GLU A 124 -9.15 1.60 -14.78
CA GLU A 124 -8.99 0.15 -14.97
C GLU A 124 -8.16 -0.45 -13.82
N VAL A 125 -7.01 0.18 -13.49
CA VAL A 125 -6.18 -0.25 -12.37
C VAL A 125 -6.97 -0.24 -11.06
N LEU A 126 -7.74 0.82 -10.80
CA LEU A 126 -8.57 0.92 -9.59
C LEU A 126 -9.55 -0.26 -9.48
N THR A 127 -10.26 -0.52 -10.58
CA THR A 127 -11.28 -1.58 -10.64
C THR A 127 -10.63 -2.95 -10.43
N ARG A 128 -9.55 -3.24 -11.16
CA ARG A 128 -8.84 -4.52 -11.07
C ARG A 128 -8.24 -4.76 -9.69
N LEU A 129 -7.63 -3.75 -9.07
CA LEU A 129 -7.12 -3.84 -7.70
C LEU A 129 -8.26 -4.09 -6.69
N SER A 130 -9.38 -3.38 -6.82
CA SER A 130 -10.55 -3.54 -5.94
C SER A 130 -11.22 -4.92 -6.07
N GLU A 131 -11.15 -5.54 -7.24
CA GLU A 131 -11.65 -6.90 -7.45
C GLU A 131 -10.67 -7.95 -6.93
N ALA A 132 -9.40 -7.86 -7.33
CA ALA A 132 -8.38 -8.88 -7.05
C ALA A 132 -8.02 -8.99 -5.57
N LEU A 133 -8.13 -7.89 -4.82
CA LEU A 133 -7.79 -7.84 -3.39
C LEU A 133 -8.98 -8.07 -2.47
N ARG A 134 -10.17 -8.32 -3.03
CA ARG A 134 -11.37 -8.60 -2.23
C ARG A 134 -11.16 -9.89 -1.43
N PRO A 135 -11.31 -9.86 -0.10
CA PRO A 135 -11.28 -11.08 0.71
C PRO A 135 -12.35 -12.06 0.25
N LEU A 136 -12.02 -13.36 0.26
CA LEU A 136 -12.95 -14.46 -0.01
C LEU A 136 -13.96 -14.63 1.13
#